data_AF-A0A9W2ZYP2-F1
#
_entry.id   AF-A0A9W2ZYP2-F1
#
_cell.length_a   1.000
_cell.length_b   1.000
_cell.length_c   1.000
_cell.angle_alpha   90.00
_cell.angle_beta   90.00
_cell.angle_gamma   90.00
#
_symmetry.space_group_name_H-M   'P 1'
#
loop_
_entity.id
_entity.type
_entity.pdbx_description
1 polymer ?
#
loop_
_entity_poly.entity_id
_entity_poly.type
_entity_poly.pdbx_seq_one_letter_code
_entity_poly.pdbx_strand_id
1 'polypeptide(L)'
;MSIVPFEFLFLTPYTPSCQTCYLLDKVFFRTALKYPEESKCSSQDFIVELWTDLFHKENNEGEWHEVPMTFQSSEKLVDAHQVVSYYGVDLLVTCLGKYKFTYRAKHRKDNDYQWAAWFNVNGCLEVRRQTNHLTTFIQVPEVSQVTHNIYIGNFTAAQEAHLNGFDGLLNVSDEAQVYAKQLSRPIILKKLPIAFGANVVISETHLLEAVFWLRAMSDLCNKIMVASRDGHGRAGSILIAFIFAMNPNLSFEEAYRFVNDRHFVYPHRGLRSALERLYVRE
;
A
#
# COMPACT_ATOMS: atom_id res chain seq x y z
N MET A 1 -34.80 15.12 -15.84
CA MET A 1 -34.05 13.84 -15.88
C MET A 1 -34.69 12.92 -14.87
N SER A 2 -34.97 11.68 -15.25
CA SER A 2 -35.48 10.68 -14.30
C SER A 2 -34.29 10.16 -13.49
N ILE A 3 -34.29 10.40 -12.18
CA ILE A 3 -33.34 9.79 -11.24
C ILE A 3 -33.62 8.30 -11.25
N VAL A 4 -32.60 7.46 -11.39
CA VAL A 4 -32.76 6.01 -11.33
C VAL A 4 -32.71 5.61 -9.86
N PRO A 5 -33.83 5.17 -9.25
CA PRO A 5 -33.82 4.79 -7.85
C PRO A 5 -33.02 3.51 -7.65
N PHE A 6 -32.16 3.49 -6.63
CA PHE A 6 -31.46 2.30 -6.19
C PHE A 6 -31.28 2.30 -4.67
N GLU A 7 -31.02 1.13 -4.11
CA GLU A 7 -30.72 0.96 -2.69
C GLU A 7 -29.47 0.10 -2.48
N PHE A 8 -28.77 0.35 -1.38
CA PHE A 8 -27.69 -0.52 -0.92
C PHE A 8 -28.29 -1.72 -0.19
N LEU A 9 -28.02 -2.94 -0.66
CA LEU A 9 -28.53 -4.17 -0.03
C LEU A 9 -27.66 -4.67 1.11
N PHE A 10 -26.34 -4.63 0.93
CA PHE A 10 -25.39 -5.03 1.96
C PHE A 10 -24.10 -4.23 1.84
N LEU A 11 -23.37 -4.20 2.95
CA LEU A 11 -22.09 -3.53 3.09
C LEU A 11 -21.15 -4.48 3.84
N THR A 12 -19.96 -4.70 3.30
CA THR A 12 -18.93 -5.50 3.96
C THR A 12 -17.59 -4.82 3.75
N PRO A 13 -16.94 -4.29 4.80
CA PRO A 13 -17.44 -4.16 6.17
C PRO A 13 -18.75 -3.33 6.29
N TYR A 14 -19.59 -3.65 7.28
CA TYR A 14 -20.86 -2.95 7.53
C TYR A 14 -20.64 -1.52 8.05
N THR A 15 -21.57 -0.60 7.77
CA THR A 15 -21.58 0.76 8.36
C THR A 15 -22.90 1.05 9.06
N PRO A 16 -22.91 1.49 10.34
CA PRO A 16 -21.75 1.67 11.21
C PRO A 16 -21.27 0.34 11.81
N SER A 17 -19.98 0.03 11.69
CA SER A 17 -19.32 -1.03 12.48
C SER A 17 -17.87 -0.68 12.73
N CYS A 18 -17.24 -1.30 13.72
CA CYS A 18 -15.79 -1.22 13.92
C CYS A 18 -15.19 -2.61 13.75
N GLN A 19 -14.33 -2.78 12.75
CA GLN A 19 -13.64 -4.04 12.49
C GLN A 19 -12.16 -3.90 12.80
N THR A 20 -11.55 -4.99 13.27
CA THR A 20 -10.09 -5.08 13.41
C THR A 20 -9.54 -5.84 12.21
N CYS A 21 -8.48 -5.30 11.61
CA CYS A 21 -7.65 -6.03 10.65
C CYS A 21 -6.19 -5.85 11.03
N TYR A 22 -5.31 -6.58 10.35
CA TYR A 22 -3.89 -6.48 10.63
C TYR A 22 -3.13 -5.82 9.48
N LEU A 23 -2.02 -5.18 9.82
CA LEU A 23 -1.13 -4.58 8.84
C LEU A 23 -0.71 -5.59 7.77
N LEU A 24 -0.73 -5.17 6.51
CA LEU A 24 -0.46 -5.97 5.31
C LEU A 24 -1.46 -7.10 5.07
N ASP A 25 -2.60 -7.11 5.76
CA ASP A 25 -3.73 -7.93 5.35
C ASP A 25 -4.51 -7.23 4.24
N LYS A 26 -5.13 -8.05 3.38
CA LYS A 26 -6.14 -7.58 2.45
C LYS A 26 -7.47 -7.41 3.18
N VAL A 27 -8.06 -6.24 3.03
CA VAL A 27 -9.41 -5.93 3.50
C VAL A 27 -10.33 -5.89 2.31
N PHE A 28 -11.39 -6.69 2.37
CA PHE A 28 -12.35 -6.86 1.29
C PHE A 28 -13.53 -5.93 1.50
N PHE A 29 -13.66 -4.94 0.61
CA PHE A 29 -14.82 -4.05 0.58
C PHE A 29 -15.79 -4.53 -0.48
N ARG A 30 -17.04 -4.80 -0.10
CA ARG A 30 -18.09 -5.35 -0.96
C ARG A 30 -19.41 -4.66 -0.69
N THR A 31 -20.19 -4.47 -1.74
CA THR A 31 -21.56 -3.98 -1.65
C THR A 31 -22.39 -4.48 -2.82
N ALA A 32 -23.72 -4.38 -2.70
CA ALA A 32 -24.61 -4.55 -3.82
C ALA A 32 -25.64 -3.43 -3.90
N LEU A 33 -25.94 -3.03 -5.13
CA LEU A 33 -27.02 -2.11 -5.47
C LEU A 33 -28.20 -2.89 -6.00
N LYS A 34 -29.39 -2.62 -5.46
CA LYS A 34 -30.67 -3.10 -5.98
C LYS A 34 -31.41 -1.97 -6.67
N TYR A 35 -31.93 -2.23 -7.85
CA TYR A 35 -32.69 -1.26 -8.63
C TYR A 35 -33.77 -1.94 -9.49
N PRO A 36 -34.84 -1.21 -9.89
CA PRO A 36 -35.93 -1.77 -10.68
C PRO A 36 -35.46 -2.22 -12.07
N GLU A 37 -35.91 -3.38 -12.54
CA GLU A 37 -35.59 -3.89 -13.88
C GLU A 37 -36.09 -2.94 -15.00
N GLU A 38 -37.22 -2.28 -14.76
CA GLU A 38 -37.83 -1.30 -15.67
C GLU A 38 -36.97 -0.06 -15.93
N SER A 39 -35.97 0.22 -15.08
CA SER A 39 -35.02 1.32 -15.29
C SER A 39 -34.18 1.15 -16.57
N LYS A 40 -34.09 -0.07 -17.11
CA LYS A 40 -33.23 -0.45 -18.25
C LYS A 40 -31.76 -0.05 -18.06
N CYS A 41 -31.33 0.11 -16.81
CA CYS A 41 -29.95 0.42 -16.46
C CYS A 41 -29.08 -0.84 -16.44
N SER A 42 -27.86 -0.70 -16.95
CA SER A 42 -26.78 -1.67 -16.80
C SER A 42 -26.07 -1.47 -15.47
N SER A 43 -25.45 -2.53 -14.94
CA SER A 43 -24.53 -2.41 -13.80
C SER A 43 -23.38 -1.42 -14.08
N GLN A 44 -22.99 -1.27 -15.33
CA GLN A 44 -21.94 -0.33 -15.73
C GLN A 44 -22.39 1.14 -15.69
N ASP A 45 -23.70 1.41 -15.59
CA ASP A 45 -24.26 2.75 -15.51
C ASP A 45 -24.13 3.35 -14.10
N PHE A 46 -23.71 2.56 -13.11
CA PHE A 46 -23.44 3.03 -11.76
C PHE A 46 -21.96 3.29 -11.54
N ILE A 47 -21.66 4.38 -10.84
CA ILE A 47 -20.36 4.65 -10.23
C ILE A 47 -20.51 4.27 -8.76
N VAL A 48 -19.74 3.28 -8.32
CA VAL A 48 -19.77 2.76 -6.95
C VAL A 48 -18.40 2.95 -6.34
N GLU A 49 -18.33 3.59 -5.19
CA GLU A 49 -17.10 4.02 -4.57
C GLU A 49 -17.09 3.68 -3.08
N LEU A 50 -15.94 3.23 -2.63
CA LEU A 50 -15.55 3.29 -1.23
C LEU A 50 -14.94 4.69 -0.99
N TRP A 51 -15.44 5.40 0.01
CA TRP A 51 -14.87 6.66 0.48
C TRP A 51 -14.13 6.39 1.78
N THR A 52 -12.82 6.65 1.86
CA THR A 52 -12.01 6.27 3.03
C THR A 52 -10.78 7.14 3.24
N ASP A 53 -10.30 7.23 4.48
CA ASP A 53 -9.00 7.81 4.88
C ASP A 53 -7.91 6.74 5.13
N LEU A 54 -8.18 5.49 4.72
CA LEU A 54 -7.29 4.35 4.92
C LEU A 54 -5.97 4.53 4.15
N PHE A 55 -4.85 4.25 4.81
CA PHE A 55 -3.56 4.15 4.14
C PHE A 55 -3.46 2.83 3.37
N HIS A 56 -3.27 2.94 2.07
CA HIS A 56 -2.95 1.83 1.16
C HIS A 56 -1.96 2.31 0.10
N LYS A 57 -1.58 1.42 -0.83
CA LYS A 57 -0.55 1.69 -1.85
C LYS A 57 -0.82 2.96 -2.71
N GLU A 58 -2.08 3.38 -2.85
CA GLU A 58 -2.50 4.53 -3.68
C GLU A 58 -2.92 5.74 -2.83
N ASN A 59 -2.99 5.59 -1.50
CA ASN A 59 -3.29 6.67 -0.56
C ASN A 59 -2.28 6.63 0.59
N ASN A 60 -1.07 7.11 0.33
CA ASN A 60 0.00 7.22 1.32
C ASN A 60 -0.06 8.54 2.12
N GLU A 61 -1.01 9.43 1.84
CA GLU A 61 -1.23 10.66 2.61
C GLU A 61 -2.25 10.49 3.73
N GLY A 62 -3.13 9.48 3.62
CA GLY A 62 -4.19 9.23 4.60
C GLY A 62 -5.32 10.25 4.52
N GLU A 63 -5.51 10.85 3.36
CA GLU A 63 -6.61 11.78 3.10
C GLU A 63 -7.86 11.01 2.70
N TRP A 64 -9.02 11.61 2.95
CA TRP A 64 -10.29 11.07 2.45
C TRP A 64 -10.30 11.13 0.93
N HIS A 65 -10.50 9.99 0.30
CA HIS A 65 -10.53 9.87 -1.16
C HIS A 65 -11.46 8.75 -1.60
N GLU A 66 -11.78 8.76 -2.89
CA GLU A 66 -12.58 7.73 -3.54
C GLU A 66 -11.73 6.57 -4.03
N VAL A 67 -12.22 5.37 -3.76
CA VAL A 67 -11.70 4.12 -4.29
C VAL A 67 -12.80 3.49 -5.15
N PRO A 68 -12.64 3.47 -6.48
CA PRO A 68 -13.61 2.85 -7.38
C PRO A 68 -13.80 1.36 -7.05
N MET A 69 -15.06 0.93 -6.93
CA MET A 69 -15.42 -0.47 -6.74
C MET A 69 -15.73 -1.12 -8.09
N THR A 70 -15.14 -2.28 -8.33
CA THR A 70 -15.27 -3.00 -9.61
C THR A 70 -16.52 -3.88 -9.60
N PHE A 71 -17.32 -3.82 -10.66
CA PHE A 71 -18.44 -4.74 -10.88
C PHE A 71 -17.97 -6.20 -10.88
N GLN A 72 -18.68 -7.05 -10.15
CA GLN A 72 -18.36 -8.47 -10.01
C GLN A 72 -19.37 -9.35 -10.76
N SER A 73 -20.67 -9.13 -10.51
CA SER A 73 -21.75 -9.93 -11.07
C SER A 73 -23.09 -9.20 -10.92
N SER A 74 -24.11 -9.67 -11.63
CA SER A 74 -25.49 -9.25 -11.43
C SER A 74 -26.44 -10.44 -11.42
N GLU A 75 -27.53 -10.28 -10.68
CA GLU A 75 -28.60 -11.27 -10.57
C GLU A 75 -29.94 -10.58 -10.77
N LYS A 76 -30.85 -11.24 -11.51
CA LYS A 76 -32.23 -10.79 -11.67
C LYS A 76 -33.11 -11.52 -10.67
N LEU A 77 -33.76 -10.77 -9.79
CA LEU A 77 -34.77 -11.29 -8.89
C LEU A 77 -36.11 -11.31 -9.63
N VAL A 78 -36.37 -12.43 -10.31
CA VAL A 78 -37.52 -12.60 -11.23
C VAL A 78 -38.85 -12.29 -10.54
N ASP A 79 -39.02 -12.73 -9.30
CA ASP A 79 -40.27 -12.55 -8.55
C ASP A 79 -40.49 -11.10 -8.05
N ALA A 80 -39.46 -10.26 -8.08
CA ALA A 80 -39.50 -8.89 -7.56
C ALA A 80 -39.39 -7.82 -8.65
N HIS A 81 -39.15 -8.18 -9.91
CA HIS A 81 -38.78 -7.24 -10.99
C HIS A 81 -37.60 -6.33 -10.60
N GLN A 82 -36.62 -6.89 -9.89
CA GLN A 82 -35.43 -6.17 -9.42
C GLN A 82 -34.16 -6.78 -10.01
N VAL A 83 -33.15 -5.93 -10.18
CA VAL A 83 -31.78 -6.33 -10.51
C VAL A 83 -30.90 -6.02 -9.32
N VAL A 84 -30.04 -6.96 -8.95
CA VAL A 84 -28.99 -6.78 -7.94
C VAL A 84 -27.64 -6.84 -8.64
N SER A 85 -26.82 -5.82 -8.45
CA SER A 85 -25.45 -5.77 -8.97
C SER A 85 -24.43 -5.70 -7.84
N TYR A 86 -23.43 -6.56 -7.88
CA TYR A 86 -22.39 -6.72 -6.87
C TYR A 86 -21.11 -5.98 -7.27
N TYR A 87 -20.51 -5.27 -6.32
CA TYR A 87 -19.27 -4.50 -6.52
C TYR A 87 -18.27 -4.80 -5.42
N GLY A 88 -16.97 -4.70 -5.76
CA GLY A 88 -15.91 -4.97 -4.80
C GLY A 88 -14.59 -4.29 -5.10
N VAL A 89 -13.83 -4.06 -4.04
CA VAL A 89 -12.42 -3.66 -4.09
C VAL A 89 -11.65 -4.29 -2.92
N ASP A 90 -10.39 -4.62 -3.15
CA ASP A 90 -9.49 -5.19 -2.16
C ASP A 90 -8.37 -4.22 -1.87
N LEU A 91 -8.23 -3.82 -0.61
CA LEU A 91 -7.20 -2.88 -0.18
C LEU A 91 -6.22 -3.58 0.76
N LEU A 92 -4.93 -3.40 0.49
CA LEU A 92 -3.87 -3.81 1.41
C LEU A 92 -3.57 -2.65 2.37
N VAL A 93 -3.70 -2.89 3.67
CA VAL A 93 -3.51 -1.84 4.68
C VAL A 93 -2.04 -1.66 5.04
N THR A 94 -1.53 -0.43 4.91
CA THR A 94 -0.08 -0.14 4.99
C THR A 94 0.33 0.65 6.22
N CYS A 95 -0.62 1.01 7.09
CA CYS A 95 -0.35 1.75 8.31
C CYS A 95 -1.24 1.29 9.48
N LEU A 96 -0.70 1.40 10.70
CA LEU A 96 -1.45 1.17 11.93
C LEU A 96 -2.30 2.38 12.27
N GLY A 97 -3.45 2.15 12.87
CA GLY A 97 -4.30 3.22 13.33
C GLY A 97 -5.78 2.87 13.29
N LYS A 98 -6.61 3.90 13.41
CA LYS A 98 -8.06 3.80 13.24
C LYS A 98 -8.45 4.65 12.04
N TYR A 99 -9.02 3.99 11.06
CA TYR A 99 -9.45 4.60 9.80
C TYR A 99 -10.96 4.54 9.70
N LYS A 100 -11.51 5.44 8.91
CA LYS A 100 -12.93 5.54 8.64
C LYS A 100 -13.19 5.24 7.18
N PHE A 101 -14.37 4.67 6.94
CA PHE A 101 -14.83 4.41 5.59
C PHE A 101 -16.35 4.50 5.51
N THR A 102 -16.86 4.73 4.31
CA THR A 102 -18.26 4.62 3.96
C THR A 102 -18.40 4.30 2.47
N TYR A 103 -19.61 4.01 2.01
CA TYR A 103 -19.89 3.67 0.63
C TYR A 103 -20.79 4.72 0.02
N ARG A 104 -20.57 5.01 -1.24
CA ARG A 104 -21.44 5.90 -2.01
C ARG A 104 -21.58 5.39 -3.43
N ALA A 105 -22.72 5.68 -4.03
CA ALA A 105 -22.97 5.35 -5.41
C ALA A 105 -23.78 6.46 -6.06
N LYS A 106 -23.69 6.52 -7.38
CA LYS A 106 -24.60 7.31 -8.20
C LYS A 106 -24.78 6.65 -9.55
N HIS A 107 -25.89 6.93 -10.19
CA HIS A 107 -26.01 6.68 -11.62
C HIS A 107 -25.13 7.70 -12.38
N ARG A 108 -24.49 7.30 -13.48
CA ARG A 108 -23.54 8.14 -14.24
C ARG A 108 -24.13 9.47 -14.74
N LYS A 109 -25.45 9.50 -14.95
CA LYS A 109 -26.19 10.70 -15.40
C LYS A 109 -26.59 11.62 -14.26
N ASP A 110 -26.43 11.18 -13.01
CA ASP A 110 -26.79 11.94 -11.82
C ASP A 110 -25.57 12.73 -11.31
N ASN A 111 -25.83 13.90 -10.75
CA ASN A 111 -24.78 14.75 -10.18
C ASN A 111 -24.43 14.34 -8.75
N ASP A 112 -25.44 13.92 -7.97
CA ASP A 112 -25.32 13.69 -6.53
C ASP A 112 -25.10 12.21 -6.20
N TYR A 113 -24.27 11.96 -5.19
CA TYR A 113 -24.07 10.63 -4.64
C TYR A 113 -25.11 10.32 -3.57
N GLN A 114 -25.65 9.09 -3.64
CA GLN A 114 -26.34 8.47 -2.53
C GLN A 114 -25.32 7.76 -1.63
N TRP A 115 -25.30 8.13 -0.36
CA TRP A 115 -24.48 7.48 0.65
C TRP A 115 -25.20 6.26 1.21
N ALA A 116 -24.46 5.17 1.47
CA ALA A 116 -25.04 3.93 1.98
C ALA A 116 -25.55 4.05 3.42
N ALA A 117 -24.96 4.96 4.19
CA ALA A 117 -25.44 5.35 5.51
C ALA A 117 -25.75 6.86 5.52
N TRP A 118 -26.36 7.33 6.60
CA TRP A 118 -26.64 8.76 6.77
C TRP A 118 -25.34 9.57 6.77
N PHE A 119 -25.43 10.85 6.43
CA PHE A 119 -24.28 11.76 6.44
C PHE A 119 -23.50 11.66 7.77
N ASN A 120 -22.17 11.52 7.67
CA ASN A 120 -21.24 11.29 8.79
C ASN A 120 -21.36 9.97 9.57
N VAL A 121 -22.17 9.01 9.10
CA VAL A 121 -22.18 7.65 9.65
C VAL A 121 -21.16 6.79 8.91
N ASN A 122 -19.98 6.65 9.52
CA ASN A 122 -18.87 5.89 8.97
C ASN A 122 -18.68 4.56 9.69
N GLY A 123 -18.16 3.57 8.96
CA GLY A 123 -17.48 2.44 9.58
C GLY A 123 -16.10 2.84 10.08
N CYS A 124 -15.53 1.99 10.94
CA CYS A 124 -14.21 2.12 11.51
C CYS A 124 -13.42 0.85 11.23
N LEU A 125 -12.17 1.02 10.82
CA LEU A 125 -11.22 -0.06 10.64
C LEU A 125 -10.02 0.20 11.55
N GLU A 126 -9.85 -0.63 12.57
CA GLU A 126 -8.69 -0.58 13.45
C GLU A 126 -7.60 -1.53 12.94
N VAL A 127 -6.53 -0.96 12.37
CA VAL A 127 -5.39 -1.70 11.87
C VAL A 127 -4.38 -1.88 13.01
N ARG A 128 -4.15 -3.14 13.39
CA ARG A 128 -3.21 -3.50 14.45
C ARG A 128 -2.00 -4.25 13.90
N ARG A 129 -0.92 -4.26 14.68
CA ARG A 129 0.17 -5.23 14.43
C ARG A 129 -0.37 -6.62 14.73
N GLN A 130 0.00 -7.60 13.92
CA GLN A 130 -0.18 -8.99 14.33
C GLN A 130 0.67 -9.23 15.59
N THR A 131 0.05 -9.72 16.65
CA THR A 131 0.72 -10.01 17.94
C THR A 131 1.37 -11.38 17.96
N ASN A 132 0.99 -12.26 17.03
CA ASN A 132 1.52 -13.61 16.94
C ASN A 132 2.66 -13.63 15.90
N HIS A 133 3.61 -14.55 16.08
CA HIS A 133 4.73 -14.81 15.16
C HIS A 133 4.33 -15.22 13.73
N LEU A 134 3.06 -15.03 13.31
CA LEU A 134 2.39 -15.57 12.12
C LEU A 134 2.35 -14.62 10.91
N THR A 135 2.96 -13.42 10.96
CA THR A 135 3.16 -12.62 9.75
C THR A 135 4.09 -13.39 8.81
N THR A 136 3.53 -14.01 7.77
CA THR A 136 4.28 -14.78 6.76
C THR A 136 5.49 -14.02 6.24
N PHE A 137 5.33 -12.70 6.03
CA PHE A 137 6.36 -11.80 5.50
C PHE A 137 7.56 -11.53 6.43
N ILE A 138 7.56 -12.00 7.68
CA ILE A 138 8.76 -11.95 8.54
C ILE A 138 9.19 -13.34 9.04
N GLN A 139 8.40 -14.38 8.78
CA GLN A 139 8.74 -15.75 9.22
C GLN A 139 9.82 -16.39 8.37
N VAL A 140 9.82 -16.09 7.08
CA VAL A 140 10.77 -16.63 6.11
C VAL A 140 11.63 -15.51 5.55
N PRO A 141 12.90 -15.77 5.20
CA PRO A 141 13.70 -14.84 4.44
C PRO A 141 12.97 -14.45 3.14
N GLU A 142 12.67 -13.17 2.98
CA GLU A 142 12.14 -12.62 1.74
C GLU A 142 13.17 -11.67 1.14
N VAL A 143 13.57 -11.96 -0.10
CA VAL A 143 14.56 -11.18 -0.83
C VAL A 143 14.12 -11.09 -2.29
N SER A 144 14.25 -9.90 -2.88
CA SER A 144 14.03 -9.70 -4.30
C SER A 144 15.12 -8.83 -4.89
N GLN A 145 15.56 -9.16 -6.10
CA GLN A 145 16.56 -8.39 -6.82
C GLN A 145 15.89 -7.17 -7.46
N VAL A 146 16.41 -5.96 -7.19
CA VAL A 146 15.88 -4.71 -7.75
C VAL A 146 16.75 -4.22 -8.91
N THR A 147 18.07 -4.20 -8.74
CA THR A 147 19.06 -3.89 -9.79
C THR A 147 20.06 -5.05 -9.94
N HIS A 148 21.13 -4.87 -10.72
CA HIS A 148 22.12 -5.94 -10.92
C HIS A 148 22.78 -6.42 -9.60
N ASN A 149 23.01 -5.53 -8.63
CA ASN A 149 23.63 -5.88 -7.34
C ASN A 149 22.85 -5.40 -6.11
N ILE A 150 21.73 -4.67 -6.27
CA ILE A 150 20.91 -4.19 -5.14
C ILE A 150 19.65 -5.02 -4.99
N TYR A 151 19.38 -5.43 -3.77
CA TYR A 151 18.28 -6.28 -3.36
C TYR A 151 17.49 -5.59 -2.25
N ILE A 152 16.21 -5.93 -2.17
CA ILE A 152 15.32 -5.58 -1.07
C ILE A 152 15.02 -6.82 -0.26
N GLY A 153 14.90 -6.69 1.06
CA GLY A 153 14.54 -7.83 1.89
C GLY A 153 13.97 -7.46 3.25
N ASN A 154 13.42 -8.49 3.91
CA ASN A 154 12.88 -8.37 5.27
C ASN A 154 13.94 -8.60 6.35
N PHE A 155 13.54 -8.55 7.61
CA PHE A 155 14.45 -8.73 8.74
C PHE A 155 15.12 -10.10 8.76
N THR A 156 14.38 -11.15 8.45
CA THR A 156 14.87 -12.54 8.48
C THR A 156 15.93 -12.76 7.41
N ALA A 157 15.72 -12.20 6.20
CA ALA A 157 16.74 -12.16 5.16
C ALA A 157 17.99 -11.38 5.60
N ALA A 158 17.82 -10.25 6.29
CA ALA A 158 18.94 -9.46 6.78
C ALA A 158 19.77 -10.23 7.84
N GLN A 159 19.14 -11.03 8.70
CA GLN A 159 19.85 -11.92 9.63
C GLN A 159 20.69 -12.98 8.91
N GLU A 160 20.22 -13.45 7.77
CA GLU A 160 20.87 -14.46 6.93
C GLU A 160 21.72 -13.87 5.79
N ALA A 161 21.94 -12.55 5.77
CA ALA A 161 22.62 -11.87 4.66
C ALA A 161 24.01 -12.49 4.35
N HIS A 162 24.77 -12.84 5.40
CA HIS A 162 26.08 -13.48 5.28
C HIS A 162 26.03 -14.86 4.62
N LEU A 163 24.98 -15.65 4.89
CA LEU A 163 24.78 -16.98 4.30
C LEU A 163 24.46 -16.88 2.80
N ASN A 164 23.88 -15.76 2.38
CA ASN A 164 23.40 -15.52 1.02
C ASN A 164 24.38 -14.69 0.16
N GLY A 165 25.62 -14.51 0.65
CA GLY A 165 26.70 -13.86 -0.08
C GLY A 165 26.56 -12.35 -0.23
N PHE A 166 25.77 -11.70 0.62
CA PHE A 166 25.73 -10.23 0.70
C PHE A 166 26.99 -9.71 1.37
N ASP A 167 27.56 -8.66 0.81
CA ASP A 167 28.74 -7.94 1.34
C ASP A 167 28.42 -6.49 1.71
N GLY A 168 27.25 -5.96 1.30
CA GLY A 168 26.67 -4.72 1.81
C GLY A 168 25.27 -4.93 2.42
N LEU A 169 25.00 -4.31 3.57
CA LEU A 169 23.68 -4.32 4.20
C LEU A 169 23.32 -2.94 4.74
N LEU A 170 22.27 -2.34 4.19
CA LEU A 170 21.62 -1.14 4.70
C LEU A 170 20.36 -1.54 5.48
N ASN A 171 20.45 -1.54 6.80
CA ASN A 171 19.30 -1.79 7.67
C ASN A 171 18.63 -0.46 8.05
N VAL A 172 17.40 -0.27 7.57
CA VAL A 172 16.62 0.95 7.80
C VAL A 172 15.57 0.81 8.89
N SER A 173 15.53 -0.33 9.56
CA SER A 173 14.64 -0.59 10.68
C SER A 173 15.16 0.08 11.96
N ASP A 174 14.29 0.76 12.70
CA ASP A 174 14.61 1.29 14.02
C ASP A 174 14.68 0.16 15.07
N GLU A 175 13.72 -0.78 14.99
CA GLU A 175 13.47 -1.84 15.96
C GLU A 175 14.19 -3.17 15.65
N ALA A 176 14.52 -3.43 14.39
CA ALA A 176 15.06 -4.72 13.98
C ALA A 176 16.60 -4.70 14.04
N GLN A 177 17.18 -5.21 15.14
CA GLN A 177 18.63 -5.30 15.27
C GLN A 177 19.18 -6.48 14.46
N VAL A 178 19.95 -6.16 13.43
CA VAL A 178 20.73 -7.17 12.70
C VAL A 178 22.09 -7.27 13.36
N TYR A 179 22.30 -8.38 14.05
CA TYR A 179 23.64 -8.77 14.46
C TYR A 179 24.26 -9.48 13.27
N ALA A 180 25.13 -8.79 12.54
CA ALA A 180 25.95 -9.44 11.52
C ALA A 180 26.83 -10.46 12.25
N LYS A 181 26.40 -11.73 12.30
CA LYS A 181 27.28 -12.83 12.68
C LYS A 181 28.39 -12.82 11.64
N GLN A 182 29.58 -12.37 12.03
CA GLN A 182 30.79 -12.42 11.20
C GLN A 182 31.23 -13.88 11.08
N LEU A 183 30.47 -14.68 10.35
CA LEU A 183 30.85 -16.04 10.01
C LEU A 183 31.39 -15.97 8.58
N SER A 184 32.72 -16.00 8.48
CA SER A 184 33.56 -16.14 7.28
C SER A 184 33.82 -14.94 6.34
N ARG A 185 32.94 -13.92 6.23
CA ARG A 185 33.20 -12.72 5.39
C ARG A 185 32.69 -11.43 6.05
N PRO A 186 33.42 -10.30 5.97
CA PRO A 186 32.97 -9.03 6.53
C PRO A 186 31.82 -8.46 5.67
N ILE A 187 30.72 -8.09 6.33
CA ILE A 187 29.62 -7.32 5.72
C ILE A 187 29.79 -5.85 6.11
N ILE A 188 29.73 -4.96 5.13
CA ILE A 188 29.61 -3.52 5.38
C ILE A 188 28.17 -3.23 5.79
N LEU A 189 27.96 -3.12 7.10
CA LEU A 189 26.65 -2.82 7.68
C LEU A 189 26.50 -1.32 7.95
N LYS A 190 25.46 -0.72 7.38
CA LYS A 190 24.98 0.60 7.76
C LYS A 190 23.60 0.47 8.39
N LYS A 191 23.45 1.03 9.60
CA LYS A 191 22.14 1.23 10.22
C LYS A 191 21.69 2.67 9.99
N LEU A 192 20.46 2.84 9.52
CA LEU A 192 19.85 4.14 9.25
C LEU A 192 18.38 4.09 9.71
N PRO A 193 18.09 4.27 11.01
CA PRO A 193 16.80 3.94 11.58
C PRO A 193 15.68 4.87 11.08
N ILE A 194 14.66 4.29 10.46
CA ILE A 194 13.45 4.99 10.01
C ILE A 194 12.27 4.46 10.82
N ALA A 195 11.47 5.38 11.35
CA ALA A 195 10.28 5.05 12.13
C ALA A 195 9.25 4.28 11.30
N PHE A 196 8.48 3.44 11.98
CA PHE A 196 7.56 2.49 11.35
C PHE A 196 6.20 3.13 10.98
N GLY A 197 5.71 2.81 9.77
CA GLY A 197 4.34 3.09 9.31
C GLY A 197 4.30 4.02 8.10
N ALA A 198 3.45 3.73 7.11
CA ALA A 198 3.39 4.53 5.88
C ALA A 198 3.03 6.01 6.13
N ASN A 199 2.39 6.34 7.25
CA ASN A 199 2.07 7.70 7.66
C ASN A 199 3.28 8.55 8.09
N VAL A 200 4.42 7.92 8.37
CA VAL A 200 5.65 8.60 8.78
C VAL A 200 6.29 9.29 7.59
N VAL A 201 6.71 10.55 7.76
CA VAL A 201 7.53 11.25 6.76
C VAL A 201 8.99 10.89 6.98
N ILE A 202 9.64 10.32 5.96
CA ILE A 202 11.10 10.09 5.98
C ILE A 202 11.79 11.42 5.75
N SER A 203 12.70 11.82 6.64
CA SER A 203 13.38 13.11 6.50
C SER A 203 14.31 13.12 5.28
N GLU A 204 14.44 14.28 4.66
CA GLU A 204 15.29 14.49 3.49
C GLU A 204 16.76 14.11 3.76
N THR A 205 17.26 14.35 4.98
CA THR A 205 18.59 13.91 5.41
C THR A 205 18.75 12.39 5.36
N HIS A 206 17.75 11.62 5.84
CA HIS A 206 17.78 10.16 5.78
C HIS A 206 17.72 9.66 4.32
N LEU A 207 16.90 10.30 3.48
CA LEU A 207 16.83 9.96 2.05
C LEU A 207 18.19 10.18 1.37
N LEU A 208 18.78 11.36 1.55
CA LEU A 208 20.09 11.70 0.99
C LEU A 208 21.20 10.76 1.48
N GLU A 209 21.24 10.47 2.79
CA GLU A 209 22.23 9.58 3.37
C GLU A 209 22.10 8.15 2.83
N ALA A 210 20.87 7.63 2.70
CA ALA A 210 20.64 6.31 2.14
C ALA A 210 21.05 6.23 0.67
N VAL A 211 20.66 7.21 -0.15
CA VAL A 211 21.01 7.26 -1.59
C VAL A 211 22.52 7.38 -1.77
N PHE A 212 23.17 8.27 -1.00
CA PHE A 212 24.62 8.43 -1.03
C PHE A 212 25.34 7.13 -0.68
N TRP A 213 24.91 6.46 0.40
CA TRP A 213 25.51 5.20 0.82
C TRP A 213 25.33 4.11 -0.24
N LEU A 214 24.12 3.96 -0.80
CA LEU A 214 23.85 2.97 -1.84
C LEU A 214 24.69 3.20 -3.08
N ARG A 215 24.84 4.46 -3.50
CA ARG A 215 25.71 4.82 -4.62
C ARG A 215 27.17 4.44 -4.34
N ALA A 216 27.69 4.82 -3.18
CA ALA A 216 29.07 4.52 -2.80
C ALA A 216 29.34 3.00 -2.70
N MET A 217 28.36 2.24 -2.21
CA MET A 217 28.50 0.78 -2.09
C MET A 217 28.31 0.04 -3.41
N SER A 218 27.59 0.61 -4.38
CA SER A 218 27.31 -0.05 -5.66
C SER A 218 28.57 -0.46 -6.42
N ASP A 219 29.67 0.28 -6.23
CA ASP A 219 30.97 -0.02 -6.85
C ASP A 219 31.86 -0.94 -5.98
N LEU A 220 31.59 -1.01 -4.67
CA LEU A 220 32.42 -1.71 -3.68
C LEU A 220 31.90 -3.11 -3.34
N CYS A 221 30.59 -3.32 -3.46
CA CYS A 221 29.89 -4.51 -3.01
C CYS A 221 29.35 -5.29 -4.22
N ASN A 222 29.53 -6.61 -4.20
CA ASN A 222 28.94 -7.50 -5.21
C ASN A 222 27.44 -7.66 -5.01
N LYS A 223 26.98 -7.63 -3.75
CA LYS A 223 25.58 -7.80 -3.36
C LYS A 223 25.23 -6.93 -2.16
N ILE A 224 24.32 -5.99 -2.39
CA ILE A 224 23.81 -5.06 -1.39
C ILE A 224 22.36 -5.39 -1.09
N MET A 225 22.01 -5.46 0.19
CA MET A 225 20.62 -5.57 0.63
C MET A 225 20.18 -4.30 1.33
N VAL A 226 19.02 -3.76 0.95
CA VAL A 226 18.27 -2.77 1.74
C VAL A 226 17.18 -3.51 2.48
N ALA A 227 17.22 -3.45 3.82
CA ALA A 227 16.32 -4.22 4.65
C ALA A 227 15.58 -3.37 5.68
N SER A 228 14.30 -3.71 5.89
CA SER A 228 13.50 -3.27 7.03
C SER A 228 12.88 -4.48 7.72
N ARG A 229 12.05 -4.27 8.75
CA ARG A 229 11.32 -5.36 9.40
C ARG A 229 10.63 -6.31 8.42
N ASP A 230 9.88 -5.74 7.49
CA ASP A 230 8.96 -6.38 6.55
C ASP A 230 9.44 -6.33 5.09
N GLY A 231 10.41 -5.49 4.75
CA GLY A 231 10.92 -5.36 3.39
C GLY A 231 10.06 -4.52 2.43
N HIS A 232 8.88 -4.03 2.83
CA HIS A 232 7.99 -3.33 1.91
C HIS A 232 8.03 -1.80 2.07
N GLY A 233 7.67 -1.28 3.24
CA GLY A 233 7.48 0.17 3.40
C GLY A 233 8.78 0.98 3.40
N ARG A 234 9.63 0.74 4.41
CA ARG A 234 10.84 1.55 4.64
C ARG A 234 11.92 1.25 3.61
N ALA A 235 12.24 -0.03 3.44
CA ALA A 235 13.20 -0.48 2.44
C ALA A 235 12.75 -0.10 1.01
N GLY A 236 11.46 -0.27 0.71
CA GLY A 236 10.89 0.13 -0.57
C GLY A 236 11.00 1.62 -0.83
N SER A 237 10.66 2.46 0.15
CA SER A 237 10.79 3.92 0.03
C SER A 237 12.22 4.37 -0.25
N ILE A 238 13.21 3.74 0.40
CA ILE A 238 14.63 4.01 0.14
C ILE A 238 15.06 3.58 -1.26
N LEU A 239 14.58 2.44 -1.75
CA LEU A 239 14.91 1.99 -3.09
C LEU A 239 14.23 2.81 -4.18
N ILE A 240 13.00 3.26 -3.96
CA ILE A 240 12.33 4.23 -4.84
C ILE A 240 13.17 5.51 -4.91
N ALA A 241 13.62 6.04 -3.75
CA ALA A 241 14.49 7.21 -3.69
C ALA A 241 15.79 7.01 -4.48
N PHE A 242 16.44 5.85 -4.32
CA PHE A 242 17.65 5.52 -5.04
C PHE A 242 17.43 5.44 -6.56
N ILE A 243 16.41 4.73 -7.03
CA ILE A 243 16.10 4.62 -8.45
C ILE A 243 15.75 5.99 -9.05
N PHE A 244 14.96 6.79 -8.35
CA PHE A 244 14.61 8.15 -8.77
C PHE A 244 15.84 9.06 -8.88
N ALA A 245 16.75 8.99 -7.91
CA ALA A 245 17.97 9.79 -7.88
C ALA A 245 18.98 9.39 -8.97
N MET A 246 19.10 8.08 -9.25
CA MET A 246 20.05 7.56 -10.24
C MET A 246 19.57 7.67 -11.68
N ASN A 247 18.29 8.00 -11.92
CA ASN A 247 17.70 8.08 -13.25
C ASN A 247 16.90 9.38 -13.40
N PRO A 248 17.56 10.50 -13.75
CA PRO A 248 16.92 11.82 -13.88
C PRO A 248 15.71 11.85 -14.85
N ASN A 249 15.70 10.93 -15.81
CA ASN A 249 14.64 10.83 -16.82
C ASN A 249 13.36 10.11 -16.34
N LEU A 250 13.40 9.38 -15.21
CA LEU A 250 12.26 8.59 -14.74
C LEU A 250 11.41 9.39 -13.76
N SER A 251 10.15 9.68 -14.05
CA SER A 251 9.19 10.24 -13.09
C SER A 251 9.13 9.43 -11.78
N PHE A 252 8.54 10.01 -10.72
CA PHE A 252 8.37 9.30 -9.46
C PHE A 252 7.57 7.99 -9.66
N GLU A 253 6.57 8.03 -10.53
CA GLU A 253 5.71 6.87 -10.78
C GLU A 253 6.43 5.77 -11.55
N GLU A 254 7.36 6.12 -12.42
CA GLU A 254 8.21 5.15 -13.12
C GLU A 254 9.23 4.53 -12.16
N ALA A 255 9.85 5.33 -11.27
CA ALA A 255 10.74 4.82 -10.24
C ALA A 255 10.01 3.91 -9.25
N TYR A 256 8.79 4.29 -8.84
CA TYR A 256 7.91 3.46 -8.01
C TYR A 256 7.59 2.13 -8.70
N ARG A 257 7.08 2.18 -9.94
CA ARG A 257 6.76 0.96 -10.71
C ARG A 257 7.97 0.07 -10.88
N PHE A 258 9.14 0.65 -11.18
CA PHE A 258 10.38 -0.11 -11.33
C PHE A 258 10.68 -1.00 -10.11
N VAL A 259 10.55 -0.46 -8.90
CA VAL A 259 10.76 -1.22 -7.66
C VAL A 259 9.58 -2.17 -7.41
N ASN A 260 8.35 -1.66 -7.53
CA ASN A 260 7.13 -2.40 -7.21
C ASN A 260 6.92 -3.65 -8.07
N ASP A 261 7.30 -3.60 -9.36
CA ASP A 261 7.19 -4.74 -10.28
C ASP A 261 8.14 -5.90 -9.90
N ARG A 262 9.16 -5.63 -9.07
CA ARG A 262 10.15 -6.62 -8.62
C ARG A 262 9.91 -7.09 -7.20
N HIS A 263 9.34 -6.22 -6.38
CA HIS A 263 8.99 -6.50 -5.00
C HIS A 263 7.86 -5.56 -4.60
N PHE A 264 6.79 -6.09 -4.01
CA PHE A 264 5.69 -5.25 -3.56
C PHE A 264 6.18 -4.21 -2.55
N VAL A 265 5.94 -2.93 -2.84
CA VAL A 265 6.33 -1.81 -1.97
C VAL A 265 5.19 -0.79 -1.87
N TYR A 266 5.17 -0.08 -0.74
CA TYR A 266 4.29 1.06 -0.54
C TYR A 266 5.11 2.25 -0.03
N PRO A 267 5.02 3.42 -0.68
CA PRO A 267 5.81 4.58 -0.29
C PRO A 267 5.30 5.17 1.03
N HIS A 268 6.22 5.77 1.78
CA HIS A 268 5.87 6.62 2.92
C HIS A 268 5.21 7.92 2.47
N ARG A 269 4.49 8.55 3.41
CA ARG A 269 3.89 9.86 3.27
C ARG A 269 4.92 10.90 2.85
N GLY A 270 4.56 11.74 1.88
CA GLY A 270 5.38 12.85 1.41
C GLY A 270 6.65 12.45 0.65
N LEU A 271 6.87 11.15 0.37
CA LEU A 271 8.09 10.68 -0.31
C LEU A 271 8.25 11.33 -1.68
N ARG A 272 7.19 11.36 -2.49
CA ARG A 272 7.21 11.98 -3.82
C ARG A 272 7.67 13.44 -3.75
N SER A 273 6.99 14.25 -2.95
CA SER A 273 7.29 15.67 -2.82
C SER A 273 8.69 15.91 -2.25
N ALA A 274 9.18 15.05 -1.35
CA ALA A 274 10.54 15.13 -0.84
C ALA A 274 11.58 14.85 -1.94
N LEU A 275 11.36 13.83 -2.78
CA LEU A 275 12.27 13.50 -3.87
C LEU A 275 12.27 14.55 -4.98
N GLU A 276 11.11 15.10 -5.32
CA GLU A 276 11.00 16.19 -6.30
C GLU A 276 11.70 17.47 -5.83
N ARG A 277 11.75 17.74 -4.51
CA ARG A 277 12.55 18.84 -3.94
C ARG A 277 14.05 18.55 -3.92
N LEU A 278 14.43 17.32 -3.56
CA LEU A 278 15.83 16.91 -3.42
C LEU A 278 16.55 16.79 -4.77
N TYR A 279 15.84 16.34 -5.80
CA TYR A 279 16.39 16.09 -7.13
C TYR A 279 15.59 16.88 -8.17
N VAL A 280 15.76 18.20 -8.14
CA VAL A 280 15.12 19.12 -9.09
C VAL A 280 15.52 18.74 -10.52
N ARG A 281 14.53 18.72 -11.41
CA ARG A 281 14.67 18.37 -12.81
C ARG A 281 14.36 19.59 -13.67
N GLU A 282 15.12 19.75 -14.74
CA GLU A 282 14.91 20.78 -15.77
C GLU A 282 13.92 20.31 -16.82
#